data_AF-W4S0L3-F1
#
_entry.id   AF-W4S0L3-F1
#
_cell.length_a   1.000
_cell.length_b   1.000
_cell.length_c   1.000
_cell.angle_alpha   90.00
_cell.angle_beta   90.00
_cell.angle_gamma   90.00
#
_symmetry.space_group_name_H-M   'P 1'
#
loop_
_entity.id
_entity.type
_entity.pdbx_description
1 polymer ?
#
loop_
_entity_poly.entity_id
_entity_poly.type
_entity_poly.pdbx_seq_one_letter_code
_entity_poly.pdbx_strand_id
1 'polypeptide(L)'
;MALLVWQDDLNTGIEVIDHQHRRIVEMINQLHAAHASLQRLAVAEVIDELIDYTLSHFAFEEELMKEAGYPFSLAHKRVHEVFGKRVGEYRLRFQAGEDVCDELRSMLSRWLFNHIRGDDQAYAPQVIAHLDQFARSHQHGNWLGRTLKRLFR
;
A
#
# COMPACT_ATOMS: atom_id res chain seq x y z
N MET A 1 19.16 8.53 -9.18
CA MET A 1 18.41 9.42 -8.25
C MET A 1 17.01 8.86 -8.10
N ALA A 2 16.40 8.95 -6.91
CA ALA A 2 15.02 8.52 -6.73
C ALA A 2 14.10 9.43 -7.55
N LEU A 3 13.17 8.83 -8.29
CA LEU A 3 12.24 9.57 -9.13
C LEU A 3 11.09 10.14 -8.29
N LEU A 4 10.64 9.39 -7.30
CA LEU A 4 9.63 9.78 -6.33
C LEU A 4 10.29 9.97 -4.97
N VAL A 5 9.94 11.08 -4.32
CA VAL A 5 10.38 11.43 -2.97
C VAL A 5 9.14 11.50 -2.09
N TRP A 6 9.22 10.86 -0.91
CA TRP A 6 8.17 10.90 0.10
C TRP A 6 7.93 12.34 0.56
N GLN A 7 6.67 12.68 0.81
CA GLN A 7 6.25 14.01 1.28
C GLN A 7 5.52 13.85 2.61
N ASP A 8 5.73 14.80 3.52
CA ASP A 8 5.20 14.68 4.88
C ASP A 8 3.66 14.69 4.94
N ASP A 9 3.01 15.27 3.92
CA ASP A 9 1.55 15.28 3.77
C ASP A 9 0.96 13.90 3.39
N LEU A 10 1.82 12.92 3.10
CA LEU A 10 1.43 11.52 2.88
C LEU A 10 1.41 10.71 4.18
N ASN A 11 1.88 11.24 5.31
CA ASN A 11 1.82 10.52 6.57
C ASN A 11 0.37 10.51 7.11
N THR A 12 -0.20 9.32 7.27
CA THR A 12 -1.50 9.09 7.91
C THR A 12 -1.43 9.26 9.43
N GLY A 13 -0.22 9.17 10.00
CA GLY A 13 0.01 9.13 11.44
C GLY A 13 -0.11 7.72 12.03
N ILE A 14 -0.41 6.72 11.20
CA ILE A 14 -0.39 5.31 11.58
C ILE A 14 0.93 4.72 11.08
N GLU A 15 1.91 4.60 11.98
CA GLU A 15 3.31 4.27 11.65
C GLU A 15 3.46 3.06 10.70
N VAL A 16 2.71 1.98 10.95
CA VAL A 16 2.75 0.77 10.13
C VAL A 16 2.22 0.99 8.70
N ILE A 17 1.20 1.83 8.52
CA ILE A 17 0.65 2.20 7.22
C ILE A 17 1.64 3.08 6.47
N ASP A 18 2.19 4.09 7.15
CA ASP A 18 3.17 5.00 6.56
C ASP A 18 4.43 4.23 6.10
N HIS A 19 4.85 3.19 6.82
CA HIS A 19 5.93 2.30 6.38
C HIS A 19 5.56 1.49 5.13
N GLN A 20 4.34 0.95 5.06
CA GLN A 20 3.88 0.22 3.88
C GLN A 20 3.80 1.14 2.65
N HIS A 21 3.26 2.35 2.79
CA HIS A 21 3.23 3.32 1.69
C HIS A 21 4.64 3.73 1.22
N ARG A 22 5.57 3.97 2.16
CA ARG A 22 6.98 4.24 1.81
C ARG A 22 7.60 3.09 1.04
N ARG A 23 7.33 1.84 1.44
CA ARG A 23 7.80 0.66 0.72
C ARG A 23 7.24 0.60 -0.71
N ILE A 24 5.96 0.92 -0.92
CA ILE A 24 5.37 1.00 -2.27
C ILE A 24 6.10 2.07 -3.10
N VAL A 25 6.39 3.24 -2.54
CA VAL A 25 7.15 4.31 -3.24
C VAL A 25 8.57 3.84 -3.61
N GLU A 26 9.25 3.13 -2.72
CA GLU A 26 10.56 2.54 -3.00
C GLU A 26 10.49 1.55 -4.18
N MET A 27 9.48 0.69 -4.21
CA MET A 27 9.29 -0.30 -5.27
C MET A 27 8.95 0.36 -6.62
N ILE A 28 8.20 1.47 -6.62
CA ILE A 28 7.99 2.27 -7.84
C ILE A 28 9.32 2.88 -8.33
N ASN A 29 10.19 3.31 -7.42
CA ASN A 29 11.53 3.77 -7.78
C ASN A 29 12.43 2.63 -8.30
N GLN A 30 12.29 1.42 -7.74
CA GLN A 30 12.99 0.22 -8.23
C GLN A 30 12.52 -0.15 -9.64
N LEU A 31 11.23 -0.02 -9.95
CA LEU A 31 10.69 -0.27 -11.28
C LEU A 31 11.34 0.66 -12.31
N HIS A 32 11.47 1.94 -11.96
CA HIS A 32 12.15 2.92 -12.80
C HIS A 32 13.63 2.55 -13.04
N ALA A 33 14.35 2.14 -11.99
CA ALA A 33 15.76 1.73 -12.11
C ALA A 33 15.94 0.45 -12.94
N ALA A 34 15.07 -0.55 -12.76
CA ALA A 34 15.10 -1.80 -13.52
C ALA A 34 14.77 -1.59 -15.00
N HIS A 35 13.82 -0.70 -15.31
CA HIS A 35 13.50 -0.33 -16.69
C HIS A 35 14.67 0.40 -17.35
N ALA A 36 15.31 1.33 -16.64
CA ALA A 36 16.48 2.05 -17.13
C ALA A 36 17.71 1.15 -17.39
N SER A 37 17.83 0.02 -16.70
CA SER A 37 18.90 -0.95 -16.91
C SER A 37 18.65 -1.92 -18.08
N LEU A 38 17.48 -1.83 -18.74
CA LEU A 38 17.03 -2.69 -19.84
C LEU A 38 17.01 -4.19 -19.48
N GLN A 39 16.89 -4.52 -18.19
CA GLN A 39 16.85 -5.90 -17.70
C GLN A 39 15.40 -6.37 -17.54
N ARG A 40 14.85 -7.01 -18.59
CA ARG A 40 13.45 -7.46 -18.58
C ARG A 40 13.10 -8.40 -17.42
N LEU A 41 14.02 -9.27 -16.99
CA LEU A 41 13.80 -10.14 -15.83
C LEU A 41 13.66 -9.33 -14.53
N ALA A 42 14.54 -8.37 -14.30
CA ALA A 42 14.46 -7.49 -13.13
C ALA A 42 13.15 -6.66 -13.13
N VAL A 43 12.72 -6.18 -14.31
CA VAL A 43 11.42 -5.50 -14.44
C VAL A 43 10.27 -6.44 -14.08
N ALA A 44 10.30 -7.70 -14.55
CA ALA A 44 9.29 -8.69 -14.22
C ALA A 44 9.18 -8.91 -12.71
N GLU A 45 10.32 -9.15 -12.04
CA GLU A 45 10.39 -9.37 -10.60
C GLU A 45 9.85 -8.18 -9.81
N VAL A 46 10.23 -6.95 -10.19
CA VAL A 46 9.74 -5.75 -9.51
C VAL A 46 8.24 -5.53 -9.74
N ILE A 47 7.73 -5.76 -10.95
CA ILE A 47 6.28 -5.70 -11.22
C ILE A 47 5.56 -6.73 -10.34
N ASP A 48 6.05 -7.97 -10.28
CA ASP A 48 5.39 -9.01 -9.50
C ASP A 48 5.38 -8.66 -8.01
N GLU A 49 6.52 -8.27 -7.44
CA GLU A 49 6.63 -7.87 -6.03
C GLU A 49 5.73 -6.66 -5.71
N LEU A 50 5.72 -5.63 -6.58
CA LEU A 50 4.97 -4.39 -6.35
C LEU A 50 3.48 -4.63 -6.31
N ILE A 51 2.97 -5.46 -7.21
CA ILE A 51 1.56 -5.83 -7.27
C ILE A 51 1.18 -6.65 -6.03
N ASP A 52 1.95 -7.68 -5.70
CA ASP A 52 1.64 -8.54 -4.56
C ASP A 52 1.69 -7.76 -3.25
N TYR A 53 2.69 -6.88 -3.08
CA TYR A 53 2.82 -6.02 -1.91
C TYR A 53 1.65 -5.03 -1.81
N THR A 54 1.26 -4.39 -2.91
CA THR A 54 0.11 -3.47 -2.95
C THR A 54 -1.20 -4.17 -2.54
N LEU A 55 -1.45 -5.38 -3.04
CA LEU A 55 -2.64 -6.15 -2.68
C LEU A 55 -2.62 -6.58 -1.20
N SER A 56 -1.44 -6.94 -0.68
CA SER A 56 -1.28 -7.27 0.74
C SER A 56 -1.51 -6.06 1.66
N HIS A 57 -1.07 -4.89 1.24
CA HIS A 57 -1.29 -3.62 1.94
C HIS A 57 -2.78 -3.28 2.02
N PHE A 58 -3.51 -3.37 0.91
CA PHE A 58 -4.97 -3.18 0.90
C PHE A 58 -5.70 -4.13 1.85
N ALA A 59 -5.34 -5.41 1.84
CA ALA A 59 -5.95 -6.39 2.75
C ALA A 59 -5.70 -6.04 4.22
N PHE A 60 -4.52 -5.50 4.53
CA PHE A 60 -4.18 -5.03 5.87
C PHE A 60 -5.03 -3.82 6.29
N GLU A 61 -5.12 -2.80 5.45
CA GLU A 61 -5.94 -1.61 5.71
C GLU A 61 -7.44 -1.94 5.83
N GLU A 62 -7.95 -2.83 4.98
CA GLU A 62 -9.33 -3.28 5.01
C GLU A 62 -9.71 -3.94 6.35
N GLU A 63 -8.82 -4.78 6.89
CA GLU A 63 -9.06 -5.38 8.20
C GLU A 63 -8.92 -4.34 9.31
N LEU A 64 -7.93 -3.45 9.24
CA LEU A 64 -7.73 -2.37 10.21
C LEU A 64 -8.95 -1.43 10.29
N MET A 65 -9.47 -1.00 9.14
CA MET A 65 -10.68 -0.19 9.04
C MET A 65 -11.91 -0.93 9.60
N LYS A 66 -12.02 -2.22 9.31
CA LYS A 66 -13.14 -3.06 9.78
C LYS A 66 -13.10 -3.25 11.29
N GLU A 67 -11.95 -3.52 11.88
CA GLU A 67 -11.75 -3.62 13.34
C GLU A 67 -12.05 -2.29 14.05
N ALA A 68 -11.64 -1.17 13.45
CA ALA A 68 -11.93 0.17 13.95
C ALA A 68 -13.39 0.62 13.74
N GLY A 69 -14.20 -0.15 13.01
CA GLY A 69 -15.59 0.15 12.72
C GLY A 69 -15.80 1.34 11.77
N TYR A 70 -14.85 1.58 10.85
CA TYR A 70 -14.93 2.70 9.91
C TYR A 70 -16.13 2.55 8.96
N PRO A 71 -17.08 3.51 8.93
CA PRO A 71 -18.36 3.36 8.24
C PRO A 71 -18.23 3.23 6.72
N PHE A 72 -17.16 3.76 6.13
CA PHE A 72 -16.93 3.73 4.68
C PHE A 72 -15.97 2.60 4.26
N SER A 73 -15.65 1.66 5.14
CA SER A 73 -14.75 0.52 4.85
C SER A 73 -15.15 -0.27 3.60
N LEU A 74 -16.44 -0.54 3.39
CA LEU A 74 -16.92 -1.23 2.18
C LEU A 74 -16.75 -0.40 0.91
N ALA A 75 -16.88 0.92 0.99
CA ALA A 75 -16.67 1.80 -0.17
C ALA A 75 -15.17 1.87 -0.51
N HIS A 76 -14.32 2.01 0.50
CA HIS A 76 -12.87 2.02 0.37
C HIS A 76 -12.35 0.70 -0.24
N LYS A 77 -12.80 -0.46 0.26
CA LYS A 77 -12.50 -1.77 -0.34
C LYS A 77 -12.83 -1.85 -1.83
N ARG A 78 -13.93 -1.24 -2.29
CA ARG A 78 -14.27 -1.23 -3.73
C ARG A 78 -13.27 -0.41 -4.54
N VAL A 79 -12.75 0.68 -3.98
CA VAL A 79 -11.67 1.46 -4.61
C VAL A 79 -10.42 0.59 -4.77
N HIS A 80 -10.04 -0.16 -3.73
CA HIS A 80 -8.95 -1.15 -3.79
C HIS A 80 -9.19 -2.24 -4.83
N GLU A 81 -10.38 -2.85 -4.88
CA GLU A 81 -10.70 -3.91 -5.84
C GLU A 81 -10.61 -3.44 -7.29
N VAL A 82 -11.08 -2.22 -7.59
CA VAL A 82 -10.96 -1.62 -8.93
C VAL A 82 -9.50 -1.36 -9.28
N PHE A 83 -8.72 -0.83 -8.34
CA PHE A 83 -7.30 -0.58 -8.57
C PHE A 83 -6.50 -1.88 -8.74
N GLY A 84 -6.74 -2.88 -7.89
CA GLY A 84 -6.09 -4.19 -7.96
C GLY A 84 -6.32 -4.90 -9.29
N LYS A 85 -7.53 -4.82 -9.85
CA LYS A 85 -7.82 -5.32 -11.21
C LYS A 85 -6.97 -4.62 -12.26
N ARG A 86 -6.95 -3.28 -12.24
CA ARG A 86 -6.19 -2.45 -13.18
C ARG A 86 -4.69 -2.76 -13.10
N VAL A 87 -4.16 -2.92 -11.90
CA VAL A 87 -2.77 -3.29 -11.66
C VAL A 87 -2.47 -4.69 -12.21
N GLY A 88 -3.37 -5.66 -12.03
CA GLY A 88 -3.25 -7.00 -12.61
C GLY A 88 -3.22 -7.01 -14.15
N GLU A 89 -3.91 -6.10 -14.81
CA GLU A 89 -3.86 -5.95 -16.28
C GLU A 89 -2.45 -5.59 -16.77
N TYR A 90 -1.70 -4.76 -16.02
CA TYR A 90 -0.32 -4.43 -16.37
C TYR A 90 0.62 -5.63 -16.30
N ARG A 91 0.43 -6.52 -15.32
CA ARG A 91 1.18 -7.78 -15.22
C ARG A 91 0.98 -8.63 -16.49
N LEU A 92 -0.26 -8.80 -16.91
CA LEU A 92 -0.60 -9.58 -18.11
C LEU A 92 -0.03 -8.97 -19.39
N ARG A 93 -0.17 -7.65 -19.56
CA ARG A 93 0.39 -6.92 -20.71
C ARG A 93 1.91 -7.04 -20.79
N PHE A 94 2.60 -6.86 -19.66
CA PHE A 94 4.04 -7.04 -19.58
C PHE A 94 4.47 -8.47 -19.93
N GLN A 95 3.76 -9.47 -19.40
CA GLN A 95 3.99 -10.89 -19.71
C GLN A 95 3.79 -11.19 -21.21
N ALA A 96 2.83 -10.53 -21.85
CA ALA A 96 2.59 -10.60 -23.29
C ALA A 96 3.67 -9.90 -24.15
N GLY A 97 4.63 -9.20 -23.53
CA GLY A 97 5.76 -8.57 -24.20
C GLY A 97 5.64 -7.06 -24.41
N GLU A 98 4.57 -6.43 -23.90
CA GLU A 98 4.43 -4.97 -23.94
C GLU A 98 5.41 -4.29 -22.98
N ASP A 99 5.97 -3.15 -23.40
CA ASP A 99 6.62 -2.23 -22.46
C ASP A 99 5.57 -1.33 -21.82
N VAL A 100 5.31 -1.60 -20.54
CA VAL A 100 4.30 -0.89 -19.74
C VAL A 100 4.89 -0.03 -18.63
N CYS A 101 6.22 0.04 -18.51
CA CYS A 101 6.88 0.48 -17.28
C CYS A 101 6.55 1.95 -16.94
N ASP A 102 6.62 2.84 -17.93
CA ASP A 102 6.30 4.26 -17.74
C ASP A 102 4.82 4.50 -17.46
N GLU A 103 3.94 3.75 -18.14
CA GLU A 103 2.50 3.83 -17.96
C GLU A 103 2.11 3.36 -16.55
N LEU A 104 2.59 2.18 -16.14
CA LEU A 104 2.37 1.59 -14.83
C LEU A 104 2.89 2.52 -13.72
N ARG A 105 4.13 3.01 -13.84
CA ARG A 105 4.74 3.93 -12.88
C ARG A 105 3.94 5.22 -12.72
N SER A 106 3.52 5.83 -13.83
CA SER A 106 2.69 7.05 -13.82
C SER A 106 1.33 6.80 -13.19
N MET A 107 0.73 5.66 -13.46
CA MET A 107 -0.56 5.25 -12.93
C MET A 107 -0.48 4.99 -11.41
N LEU A 108 0.48 4.18 -10.96
CA LEU A 108 0.70 3.85 -9.55
C LEU A 108 0.99 5.10 -8.71
N SER A 109 1.94 5.94 -9.14
CA SER A 109 2.33 7.13 -8.37
C SER A 109 1.19 8.14 -8.21
N ARG A 110 0.45 8.41 -9.29
CA ARG A 110 -0.71 9.32 -9.22
C ARG A 110 -1.82 8.76 -8.36
N TRP A 111 -2.13 7.47 -8.51
CA TRP A 111 -3.19 6.85 -7.71
C TRP A 111 -2.81 6.83 -6.24
N LEU A 112 -1.61 6.33 -5.89
CA LEU A 112 -1.14 6.20 -4.51
C LEU A 112 -1.21 7.54 -3.78
N PHE A 113 -0.65 8.60 -4.35
CA PHE A 113 -0.61 9.90 -3.67
C PHE A 113 -1.99 10.54 -3.51
N ASN A 114 -2.89 10.35 -4.46
CA ASN A 114 -4.26 10.86 -4.36
C ASN A 114 -5.09 10.05 -3.36
N HIS A 115 -4.91 8.72 -3.37
CA HIS A 115 -5.58 7.80 -2.48
C HIS A 115 -5.18 8.04 -1.03
N ILE A 116 -3.88 8.15 -0.75
CA ILE A 116 -3.37 8.49 0.59
C ILE A 116 -4.01 9.78 1.09
N ARG A 117 -3.89 10.87 0.32
CA ARG A 117 -4.38 12.19 0.72
C ARG A 117 -5.90 12.27 0.90
N GLY A 118 -6.65 11.42 0.21
CA GLY A 118 -8.11 11.44 0.21
C GLY A 118 -8.67 10.35 1.11
N ASP A 119 -8.55 9.11 0.66
CA ASP A 119 -9.20 7.95 1.25
C ASP A 119 -8.50 7.50 2.55
N ASP A 120 -7.16 7.45 2.58
CA ASP A 120 -6.44 6.92 3.75
C ASP A 120 -6.46 7.90 4.93
N GLN A 121 -6.24 9.18 4.63
CA GLN A 121 -6.40 10.25 5.61
C GLN A 121 -7.81 10.30 6.20
N ALA A 122 -8.85 9.87 5.46
CA ALA A 122 -10.22 9.89 5.95
C ALA A 122 -10.48 8.83 7.04
N TYR A 123 -9.89 7.63 6.93
CA TYR A 123 -10.06 6.59 7.96
C TYR A 123 -9.12 6.78 9.15
N ALA A 124 -7.97 7.45 8.95
CA ALA A 124 -6.88 7.49 9.91
C ALA A 124 -7.29 7.93 11.34
N PRO A 125 -8.07 9.02 11.55
CA PRO A 125 -8.46 9.44 12.89
C PRO A 125 -9.24 8.38 13.68
N GLN A 126 -10.11 7.64 13.01
CA GLN A 126 -10.92 6.62 13.65
C GLN A 126 -10.08 5.39 14.02
N VAL A 127 -9.18 4.98 13.12
CA VAL A 127 -8.24 3.89 13.40
C VAL A 127 -7.30 4.26 14.55
N ILE A 128 -6.73 5.46 14.55
CA ILE A 128 -5.87 5.94 15.64
C ILE A 128 -6.63 5.90 16.97
N ALA A 129 -7.86 6.42 17.01
CA ALA A 129 -8.69 6.38 18.22
C ALA A 129 -8.97 4.94 18.70
N HIS A 130 -9.20 4.01 17.77
CA HIS A 130 -9.38 2.59 18.08
C HIS A 130 -8.10 1.99 18.67
N LEU A 131 -6.94 2.21 18.04
CA LEU A 131 -5.65 1.72 18.51
C LEU A 131 -5.27 2.27 19.89
N ASP A 132 -5.55 3.55 20.15
CA ASP A 132 -5.32 4.18 21.47
C ASP A 132 -6.21 3.57 22.56
N GLN A 133 -7.50 3.37 22.27
CA GLN A 133 -8.43 2.71 23.20
C GLN A 133 -8.03 1.26 23.46
N PHE A 134 -7.59 0.57 22.39
CA PHE A 134 -7.08 -0.79 22.48
C PHE A 134 -5.83 -0.85 23.35
N ALA A 135 -4.85 0.03 23.13
CA ALA A 135 -3.62 0.10 23.91
C ALA A 135 -3.90 0.39 25.39
N ARG A 136 -4.81 1.33 25.70
CA ARG A 136 -5.20 1.65 27.09
C ARG A 136 -5.91 0.48 27.79
N SER A 137 -6.81 -0.22 27.09
CA SER A 137 -7.49 -1.40 27.65
C SER A 137 -6.58 -2.61 27.83
N HIS A 138 -5.49 -2.69 27.05
CA HIS A 138 -4.53 -3.79 27.05
C HIS A 138 -3.18 -3.43 27.67
N GLN A 139 -3.03 -2.29 28.35
CA GLN A 139 -1.86 -2.00 29.20
C GLN A 139 -1.70 -2.98 30.38
N HIS A 140 -2.65 -3.90 30.59
CA HIS A 140 -2.53 -5.04 31.51
C HIS A 140 -2.39 -6.40 30.80
N GLY A 141 -2.32 -6.44 29.46
CA GLY A 141 -2.33 -7.66 28.67
C GLY A 141 -1.26 -7.66 27.58
N ASN A 142 -0.31 -8.60 27.70
CA ASN A 142 0.84 -8.86 26.83
C ASN A 142 0.44 -9.33 25.40
N TRP A 143 -0.53 -8.68 24.73
CA TRP A 143 -1.23 -9.14 23.52
C TRP A 143 -0.84 -8.37 22.25
N LEU A 144 -0.55 -7.07 22.32
CA LEU A 144 -0.07 -6.28 21.16
C LEU A 144 1.18 -6.93 20.53
N GLY A 145 2.13 -7.39 21.35
CA GLY A 145 3.29 -8.15 20.88
C GLY A 145 2.97 -9.55 20.32
N ARG A 146 1.78 -10.12 20.58
CA ARG A 146 1.36 -11.43 20.04
C ARG A 146 0.60 -11.29 18.72
N THR A 147 -0.23 -10.27 18.56
CA THR A 147 -1.01 -10.04 17.32
C THR A 147 -0.14 -9.46 16.22
N LEU A 148 0.72 -8.49 16.54
CA LEU A 148 1.74 -8.00 15.61
C LEU A 148 2.64 -9.18 15.18
N LYS A 149 3.10 -10.01 16.11
CA LYS A 149 3.95 -11.18 15.79
C LYS A 149 3.22 -12.30 15.02
N ARG A 150 1.89 -12.29 14.97
CA ARG A 150 1.08 -13.25 14.19
C ARG A 150 0.77 -12.73 12.79
N LEU A 151 0.63 -11.41 12.63
CA LEU A 151 0.38 -10.75 11.34
C LEU A 151 1.68 -10.45 10.58
N PHE A 152 2.81 -10.27 11.28
CA PHE A 152 4.13 -9.98 10.74
C PHE A 152 5.09 -11.19 10.81
N ARG A 153 4.59 -12.41 10.57
CA ARG A 153 5.40 -13.63 10.50
C ARG A 153 5.54 -14.10 9.06
#